data_AF-A0A2V8S090-F1
#
_entry.id   AF-A0A2V8S090-F1
#
_cell.length_a   1.000
_cell.length_b   1.000
_cell.length_c   1.000
_cell.angle_alpha   90.00
_cell.angle_beta   90.00
_cell.angle_gamma   90.00
#
_symmetry.space_group_name_H-M   'P 1'
#
loop_
_entity.id
_entity.type
_entity.pdbx_description
1 polymer ?
#
loop_
_entity_poly.entity_id
_entity_poly.type
_entity_poly.pdbx_seq_one_letter_code
_entity_poly.pdbx_strand_id
1 'polypeptide(L)' 'MQHIRAKTRKGSVYYTDSFRGYQSLKRYGKHHQVNHSKAYVDKRTKNHINGIEGFWSYAKHILYTHPA' A
#
# COMPACT_ATOMS: atom_id res chain seq x y z
N MET A 1 -9.89 5.64 -9.40
CA MET A 1 -10.33 4.22 -9.33
C MET A 1 -10.22 3.45 -10.64
N GLN A 2 -10.28 4.08 -11.82
CA GLN A 2 -10.08 3.37 -13.10
C GLN A 2 -8.70 2.71 -13.17
N HIS A 3 -7.65 3.42 -12.72
CA HIS A 3 -6.29 2.86 -12.69
C HIS A 3 -6.16 1.61 -11.82
N ILE A 4 -6.79 1.57 -10.65
CA ILE A 4 -6.80 0.37 -9.80
C ILE A 4 -7.46 -0.78 -10.55
N ARG A 5 -8.64 -0.58 -11.14
CA ARG A 5 -9.34 -1.62 -11.91
C ARG A 5 -8.56 -2.10 -13.13
N ALA A 6 -7.82 -1.22 -13.79
CA ALA A 6 -7.00 -1.56 -14.95
C ALA A 6 -5.70 -2.29 -14.57
N LYS A 7 -5.15 -2.03 -13.38
CA LYS A 7 -3.86 -2.57 -12.93
C LYS A 7 -3.97 -3.72 -11.92
N THR A 8 -5.17 -4.03 -11.45
CA THR A 8 -5.39 -5.07 -10.43
C THR A 8 -6.51 -6.02 -10.82
N ARG A 9 -6.43 -7.25 -10.32
CA ARG A 9 -7.44 -8.28 -10.59
C ARG A 9 -8.53 -8.24 -9.52
N LYS A 10 -9.75 -8.67 -9.89
CA LYS A 10 -10.84 -8.83 -8.92
C LYS A 10 -10.41 -9.85 -7.86
N GLY A 11 -10.55 -9.49 -6.57
CA GLY A 11 -10.08 -10.32 -5.46
C GLY A 11 -8.63 -10.10 -5.03
N SER A 12 -7.90 -9.18 -5.65
CA SER A 12 -6.56 -8.78 -5.19
C SER A 12 -6.59 -8.30 -3.73
N VAL A 13 -5.46 -8.53 -3.04
CA VAL A 13 -5.22 -8.05 -1.68
C VAL A 13 -4.48 -6.73 -1.76
N TYR A 14 -5.01 -5.70 -1.09
CA TYR A 14 -4.45 -4.36 -1.06
C TYR A 14 -3.81 -4.11 0.30
N TYR A 15 -2.56 -3.65 0.28
CA TYR A 15 -1.84 -3.15 1.45
C TYR A 15 -1.63 -1.65 1.28
N THR A 16 -2.25 -0.84 2.14
CA THR A 16 -2.10 0.62 2.10
C THR A 16 -1.89 1.18 3.50
N ASP A 17 -1.52 2.46 3.58
CA ASP A 17 -1.68 3.22 4.81
C ASP A 17 -3.17 3.50 5.09
N SER A 18 -3.46 4.06 6.26
CA SER A 18 -4.81 4.45 6.67
C SER A 18 -5.28 5.79 6.08
N PHE A 19 -4.71 6.26 4.96
CA PHE A 19 -5.13 7.49 4.32
C PHE A 19 -6.55 7.36 3.76
N ARG A 20 -7.39 8.39 3.97
CA ARG A 20 -8.82 8.36 3.62
C ARG A 20 -9.07 8.08 2.14
N GLY A 21 -8.16 8.47 1.26
CA GLY A 21 -8.25 8.21 -0.19
C GLY A 21 -8.33 6.73 -0.55
N TYR A 22 -7.78 5.83 0.28
CA TYR A 22 -7.74 4.40 0.01
C TYR A 22 -8.92 3.61 0.59
N GLN A 23 -9.81 4.23 1.37
CA GLN A 23 -10.94 3.53 2.01
C GLN A 23 -11.85 2.81 1.02
N SER A 24 -11.96 3.32 -0.20
CA SER A 24 -12.80 2.73 -1.25
C SER A 24 -12.21 1.44 -1.85
N LEU A 25 -10.95 1.07 -1.54
CA LEU A 25 -10.33 -0.19 -1.98
C LEU A 25 -10.99 -1.43 -1.38
N LYS A 26 -11.57 -1.32 -0.17
CA LYS A 26 -12.33 -2.40 0.49
C LYS A 26 -13.49 -2.92 -0.37
N ARG A 27 -14.01 -2.10 -1.30
CA ARG A 27 -15.08 -2.49 -2.23
C ARG A 27 -14.60 -3.41 -3.36
N TYR A 28 -13.29 -3.47 -3.62
CA TYR A 28 -12.71 -4.19 -4.76
C TYR A 28 -11.97 -5.47 -4.37
N GLY A 29 -11.62 -5.63 -3.10
CA GLY A 29 -10.92 -6.81 -2.60
C GLY A 29 -10.58 -6.70 -1.11
N LYS A 30 -9.72 -7.62 -0.65
CA LYS A 30 -9.29 -7.65 0.75
C LYS A 30 -8.36 -6.47 1.00
N HIS A 31 -8.71 -5.60 1.93
CA HIS A 31 -7.95 -4.38 2.20
C HIS A 31 -7.35 -4.42 3.61
N HIS A 32 -6.03 -4.41 3.66
CA HIS A 32 -5.23 -4.34 4.88
C HIS A 32 -4.62 -2.95 4.98
N GLN A 33 -4.94 -2.24 6.06
CA GLN A 33 -4.49 -0.89 6.31
C GLN A 33 -3.55 -0.89 7.50
N VAL A 34 -2.41 -0.22 7.37
CA VAL A 34 -1.49 0.02 8.50
C VAL A 34 -1.63 1.48 8.91
N ASN A 35 -2.01 1.73 10.16
CA ASN A 35 -2.23 3.09 10.66
C ASN A 35 -0.94 3.65 11.26
N HIS A 36 -0.27 4.49 10.47
CA HIS A 36 1.00 5.13 10.81
C HIS A 36 0.96 5.97 12.11
N SER A 37 -0.21 6.50 12.48
CA SER A 37 -0.37 7.34 13.68
C SER A 37 -0.72 6.56 14.96
N LYS A 38 -1.07 5.27 14.84
CA LYS A 38 -1.52 4.46 16.00
C LYS A 38 -0.70 3.20 16.25
N ALA A 39 -0.16 2.56 15.21
CA ALA A 39 0.64 1.36 15.36
C ALA A 39 1.53 1.12 14.13
N TYR A 40 2.83 0.95 14.36
CA TYR A 40 3.82 0.59 13.33
C TYR A 40 3.60 -0.80 12.72
N VAL A 41 2.77 -1.62 13.35
CA VAL A 41 2.42 -2.99 12.93
C VAL A 41 0.91 -3.15 12.99
N ASP A 42 0.30 -3.61 11.91
CA ASP A 42 -1.09 -4.03 11.95
C ASP A 42 -1.20 -5.31 12.79
N LYS A 43 -1.84 -5.21 13.96
CA LYS A 43 -1.93 -6.32 14.94
C LYS A 43 -2.62 -7.57 14.38
N ARG A 44 -3.44 -7.43 13.33
CA ARG A 44 -4.24 -8.54 12.76
C ARG A 44 -3.50 -9.29 11.66
N THR A 45 -2.62 -8.61 10.93
CA THR A 45 -1.84 -9.19 9.83
C THR A 45 -0.36 -9.33 10.14
N LYS A 46 0.11 -8.72 11.23
CA LYS A 46 1.54 -8.54 11.56
C LYS A 46 2.32 -7.82 10.45
N ASN A 47 1.64 -7.08 9.58
CA ASN A 47 2.31 -6.34 8.52
C ASN A 47 2.97 -5.10 9.10
N HIS A 48 4.28 -5.00 8.87
CA HIS A 48 5.11 -3.88 9.28
C HIS A 48 5.05 -2.76 8.24
N ILE A 49 4.89 -1.52 8.71
CA ILE A 49 5.01 -0.31 7.89
C ILE A 49 6.38 -0.23 7.20
N ASN A 50 7.43 -0.80 7.82
CA ASN A 50 8.80 -0.86 7.30
C ASN A 50 8.88 -1.50 5.90
N GLY A 51 7.97 -2.42 5.55
CA GLY A 51 7.94 -3.01 4.20
C GLY A 51 7.54 -2.00 3.13
N ILE A 52 6.56 -1.13 3.44
CA ILE A 52 6.12 -0.05 2.56
C ILE A 52 7.20 1.04 2.49
N GLU A 53 7.83 1.38 3.60
CA GLU A 53 8.94 2.34 3.65
C GLU A 53 10.17 1.85 2.87
N GLY A 54 10.53 0.58 3.03
CA GLY A 54 11.60 -0.06 2.28
C GLY A 54 11.33 -0.07 0.77
N PHE A 55 10.08 -0.37 0.38
CA PHE A 55 9.66 -0.28 -1.02
C PHE A 55 9.84 1.15 -1.57
N TRP A 56 9.42 2.18 -0.83
CA TRP A 56 9.60 3.56 -1.27
C TRP A 56 11.07 3.98 -1.33
N SER A 57 11.91 3.50 -0.41
CA SER A 57 13.36 3.71 -0.48
C SER A 57 13.94 3.14 -1.77
N TYR A 58 13.59 1.89 -2.08
CA TYR A 58 14.02 1.20 -3.29
C TYR A 58 13.50 1.87 -4.58
N ALA A 59 12.22 2.23 -4.63
CA ALA A 59 11.62 2.89 -5.77
C ALA A 59 12.23 4.27 -6.04
N LYS A 60 12.47 5.06 -4.97
CA LYS A 60 13.20 6.33 -5.07
C LYS A 60 14.63 6.12 -5.56
N HIS A 61 15.33 5.11 -5.05
CA HIS A 61 16.67 4.80 -5.51
C HIS A 61 16.69 4.49 -7.01
N ILE A 62 15.79 3.64 -7.50
CA ILE A 62 15.65 3.39 -8.95
C ILE A 62 15.41 4.69 -9.72
N LEU A 63 14.48 5.52 -9.25
CA LEU A 63 14.10 6.78 -9.89
C LEU A 63 15.27 7.79 -9.94
N TYR A 64 16.09 7.88 -8.90
CA TYR A 64 17.22 8.80 -8.84
C TYR A 64 18.47 8.28 -9.54
N THR A 65 18.69 6.96 -9.55
CA THR A 65 19.87 6.34 -10.18
C THR A 65 19.69 6.12 -11.67
N HIS A 66 18.44 6.04 -12.16
CA HIS A 66 18.12 5.98 -13.58
C HIS A 66 17.23 7.16 -13.97
N PRO A 67 17.77 8.39 -14.00
CA PRO A 67 17.07 9.48 -14.66
C PRO A 67 16.95 9.11 -16.14
N ALA A 68 15.71 9.03 -16.63
CA ALA A 68 15.40 8.85 -18.05
C ALA A 68 15.97 10.00 -18.89
#